data_AF-A0A5E4HHQ7-F1
#
_entry.id   AF-A0A5E4HHQ7-F1
#
_cell.length_a   1.000
_cell.length_b   1.000
_cell.length_c   1.000
_cell.angle_alpha   90.00
_cell.angle_beta   90.00
_cell.angle_gamma   90.00
#
_symmetry.space_group_name_H-M   'P 1'
#
loop_
_entity.id
_entity.type
_entity.pdbx_description
1 polymer ?
#
loop_
_entity_poly.entity_id
_entity_poly.type
_entity_poly.pdbx_seq_one_letter_code
_entity_poly.pdbx_strand_id
1 'polypeptide(L)'
;MSLNSKSRDISKLANIFGASMGTVSIPKLFSSHFEADFSGSGKREQITYLLNKYKEDPKELLYIVQEIINNHTSVTAKNITPINDSLISLNLKVDPETYKAEIIRVPIHDVEMVLNNIAAENPMRFEDILPSEIIQKAKTMAQAYMIIYCSENTLRLFIDKISIEKFGDNYWNSLNIPRELKDKVGIRKKEETKNLFHALRGEKELFYLDMDDLGRVIEQNWDIFKTYFPNLSFIRQRITELTITRNLVAHNSKISDEDYLRILLYYKDILRQIGSL
;
A
#
# COMPACT_ATOMS: atom_id res chain seq x y z
N MET A 1 9.98 -12.87 12.31
CA MET A 1 10.04 -12.72 13.78
C MET A 1 9.25 -13.84 14.43
N SER A 2 9.86 -14.64 15.31
CA SER A 2 9.16 -15.77 15.95
C SER A 2 8.24 -15.28 17.08
N LEU A 3 7.22 -16.06 17.45
CA LEU A 3 6.31 -15.77 18.58
C LEU A 3 7.06 -15.45 19.89
N ASN A 4 8.27 -16.00 20.06
CA ASN A 4 9.13 -15.77 21.22
C ASN A 4 9.76 -14.36 21.26
N SER A 5 9.88 -13.64 20.14
CA SER A 5 10.40 -12.27 20.12
C SER A 5 9.33 -11.27 20.58
N LYS A 6 8.10 -11.37 20.06
CA LYS A 6 6.98 -10.50 20.44
C LYS A 6 6.67 -10.54 21.94
N SER A 7 6.65 -11.75 22.53
CA SER A 7 6.37 -11.90 23.97
C SER A 7 7.43 -11.21 24.85
N ARG A 8 8.71 -11.30 24.48
CA ARG A 8 9.82 -10.63 25.18
C ARG A 8 9.71 -9.11 25.09
N ASP A 9 9.36 -8.58 23.92
CA ASP A 9 9.24 -7.14 23.70
C ASP A 9 8.01 -6.56 24.40
N ILE A 10 6.89 -7.30 24.44
CA ILE A 10 5.72 -6.95 25.27
C ILE A 10 6.12 -6.83 26.75
N SER A 11 6.91 -7.78 27.28
CA SER A 11 7.37 -7.69 28.67
C SER A 11 8.26 -6.46 28.92
N LYS A 12 9.12 -6.09 27.96
CA LYS A 12 9.93 -4.86 28.05
C LYS A 12 9.04 -3.61 28.05
N LEU A 13 8.08 -3.52 27.13
CA LEU A 13 7.13 -2.41 27.05
C LEU A 13 6.30 -2.29 28.34
N ALA A 14 5.79 -3.40 28.86
CA ALA A 14 5.05 -3.42 30.11
C ALA A 14 5.91 -2.97 31.30
N ASN A 15 7.20 -3.32 31.34
CA ASN A 15 8.12 -2.83 32.36
C ASN A 15 8.36 -1.32 32.25
N ILE A 16 8.54 -0.80 31.04
CA ILE A 16 8.76 0.64 30.78
C ILE A 16 7.51 1.43 31.15
N PHE A 17 6.35 1.05 30.62
CA PHE A 17 5.08 1.74 30.87
C PHE A 17 4.54 1.52 32.30
N GLY A 18 4.90 0.41 32.93
CA GLY A 18 4.47 0.08 34.28
C GLY A 18 5.41 0.55 35.40
N ALA A 19 6.53 1.20 35.09
CA ALA A 19 7.50 1.68 36.09
C ALA A 19 7.18 3.07 36.68
N SER A 20 6.23 3.84 36.11
CA SER A 20 6.02 5.24 36.48
C SER A 20 4.67 5.55 37.17
N MET A 21 4.63 6.69 37.87
CA MET A 21 3.40 7.32 38.36
C MET A 21 2.66 8.03 37.21
N GLY A 22 1.94 7.27 36.38
CA GLY A 22 0.86 7.83 35.56
C GLY A 22 -0.23 8.44 36.46
N THR A 23 -0.79 9.58 36.06
CA THR A 23 -1.84 10.32 36.79
C THR A 23 -3.21 9.64 36.73
N VAL A 24 -3.40 8.70 35.79
CA VAL A 24 -4.65 7.96 35.54
C VAL A 24 -4.40 6.45 35.64
N SER A 25 -5.36 5.71 36.23
CA SER A 25 -5.28 4.25 36.38
C SER A 25 -5.59 3.53 35.06
N ILE A 26 -4.86 2.44 34.75
CA ILE A 26 -5.05 1.64 33.52
C ILE A 26 -6.50 1.11 33.39
N PRO A 27 -7.17 0.62 34.45
CA PRO A 27 -8.56 0.19 34.36
C PRO A 27 -9.54 1.33 34.03
N LYS A 28 -9.18 2.59 34.36
CA LYS A 28 -9.98 3.76 33.98
C LYS A 28 -9.81 4.13 32.50
N LEU A 29 -8.62 3.89 31.94
CA LEU A 29 -8.34 4.17 30.52
C LEU A 29 -8.94 3.11 29.58
N PHE A 30 -8.95 1.84 29.98
CA PHE A 30 -9.29 0.72 29.09
C PHE A 30 -10.37 -0.21 29.67
N SER A 31 -11.36 0.36 30.37
CA SER A 31 -12.40 -0.42 31.07
C SER A 31 -13.16 -1.40 30.14
N SER A 32 -13.37 -1.02 28.88
CA SER A 32 -14.00 -1.87 27.85
C SER A 32 -13.15 -3.03 27.35
N HIS A 33 -11.84 -3.03 27.66
CA HIS A 33 -10.88 -3.99 27.11
C HIS A 33 -10.53 -5.12 28.08
N PHE A 34 -10.87 -4.96 29.36
CA PHE A 34 -10.70 -5.99 30.39
C PHE A 34 -11.90 -6.93 30.42
N GLU A 35 -11.63 -8.24 30.38
CA GLU A 35 -12.64 -9.27 30.58
C GLU A 35 -12.96 -9.46 32.06
N ALA A 36 -14.15 -9.99 32.35
CA ALA A 36 -14.66 -10.14 33.71
C ALA A 36 -13.82 -11.09 34.59
N ASP A 37 -13.00 -11.94 33.97
CA ASP A 37 -12.12 -12.93 34.59
C ASP A 37 -10.66 -12.46 34.73
N PHE A 38 -10.31 -11.27 34.21
CA PHE A 38 -8.97 -10.72 34.40
C PHE A 38 -8.74 -10.27 35.86
N SER A 39 -7.79 -10.91 36.54
CA SER A 39 -7.49 -10.70 37.97
C SER A 39 -6.18 -9.94 38.25
N GLY A 40 -5.50 -9.44 37.21
CA GLY A 40 -4.22 -8.73 37.36
C GLY A 40 -4.38 -7.37 38.03
N SER A 41 -3.69 -7.19 39.16
CA SER A 41 -3.82 -5.98 39.98
C SER A 41 -2.70 -4.95 39.70
N GLY A 42 -1.56 -5.41 39.18
CA GLY A 42 -0.42 -4.55 38.88
C GLY A 42 -0.56 -3.82 37.55
N LYS A 43 -0.10 -2.56 37.47
CA LYS A 43 -0.04 -1.80 36.20
C LYS A 43 0.69 -2.58 35.09
N ARG A 44 1.79 -3.26 35.44
CA ARG A 44 2.57 -4.09 34.50
C ARG A 44 1.76 -5.27 33.98
N GLU A 45 1.01 -5.95 34.83
CA GLU A 45 0.17 -7.10 34.46
C GLU A 45 -0.97 -6.67 33.54
N GLN A 46 -1.61 -5.54 33.86
CA GLN A 46 -2.67 -4.93 33.06
C GLN A 46 -2.17 -4.53 31.66
N ILE A 47 -1.01 -3.87 31.56
CA ILE A 47 -0.42 -3.49 30.28
C ILE A 47 0.02 -4.74 29.50
N THR A 48 0.60 -5.74 30.17
CA THR A 48 0.97 -7.01 29.55
C THR A 48 -0.25 -7.74 28.98
N TYR A 49 -1.37 -7.74 29.69
CA TYR A 49 -2.63 -8.32 29.22
C TYR A 49 -3.15 -7.60 27.97
N LEU A 50 -3.26 -6.27 28.02
CA LEU A 50 -3.74 -5.46 26.90
C LEU A 50 -2.87 -5.65 25.64
N LEU A 51 -1.54 -5.57 25.78
CA LEU A 51 -0.63 -5.74 24.65
C LEU A 51 -0.66 -7.17 24.09
N ASN A 52 -0.80 -8.21 24.92
CA ASN A 52 -0.92 -9.58 24.44
C ASN A 52 -2.27 -9.86 23.77
N LYS A 53 -3.37 -9.31 24.30
CA LYS A 53 -4.72 -9.46 23.78
C LYS A 53 -4.82 -8.92 22.35
N TYR A 54 -4.23 -7.76 22.11
CA TYR A 54 -4.33 -7.07 20.82
C TYR A 54 -3.09 -7.20 19.94
N LYS A 55 -2.10 -8.04 20.26
CA LYS A 55 -0.83 -8.15 19.51
C LYS A 55 -0.93 -8.44 18.01
N GLU A 56 -2.09 -8.90 17.54
CA GLU A 56 -2.40 -9.14 16.12
C GLU A 56 -3.44 -8.16 15.54
N ASP A 57 -3.88 -7.16 16.32
CA ASP A 57 -4.73 -6.03 15.90
C ASP A 57 -3.95 -4.70 15.99
N PRO A 58 -3.30 -4.27 14.89
CA PRO A 58 -2.48 -3.05 14.88
C PRO A 58 -3.27 -1.77 15.16
N LYS A 59 -4.58 -1.72 14.87
CA LYS A 59 -5.39 -0.53 15.12
C LYS A 59 -5.67 -0.37 16.60
N GLU A 60 -6.03 -1.48 17.26
CA GLU A 60 -6.30 -1.46 18.68
C GLU A 60 -5.02 -1.27 19.51
N LEU A 61 -3.91 -1.90 19.09
CA LEU A 61 -2.60 -1.63 19.70
C LEU A 61 -2.16 -0.18 19.54
N LEU A 62 -2.38 0.43 18.37
CA LEU A 62 -2.06 1.84 18.15
C LEU A 62 -2.80 2.73 19.17
N TYR A 63 -4.10 2.49 19.35
CA TYR A 63 -4.92 3.22 20.32
C TYR A 63 -4.38 3.04 21.75
N ILE A 64 -4.15 1.79 22.18
CA ILE A 64 -3.65 1.47 23.52
C ILE A 64 -2.29 2.11 23.78
N VAL A 65 -1.36 1.99 22.83
CA VAL A 65 -0.01 2.57 22.96
C VAL A 65 -0.05 4.08 22.98
N GLN A 66 -0.86 4.73 22.12
CA GLN A 66 -1.02 6.19 22.12
C GLN A 66 -1.61 6.69 23.44
N GLU A 67 -2.64 6.04 23.97
CA GLU A 67 -3.27 6.42 25.24
C GLU A 67 -2.33 6.22 26.42
N ILE A 68 -1.52 5.17 26.42
CA ILE A 68 -0.46 4.99 27.40
C ILE A 68 0.55 6.15 27.31
N ILE A 69 1.03 6.50 26.11
CA ILE A 69 1.99 7.59 25.92
C ILE A 69 1.42 8.94 26.40
N ASN A 70 0.18 9.25 26.03
CA ASN A 70 -0.50 10.50 26.41
C ASN A 70 -0.60 10.68 27.93
N ASN A 71 -0.75 9.58 28.67
CA ASN A 71 -0.96 9.57 30.11
C ASN A 71 0.30 9.19 30.92
N HIS A 72 1.45 9.03 30.24
CA HIS A 72 2.70 8.58 30.85
C HIS A 72 3.76 9.69 30.88
N THR A 73 4.00 10.23 32.07
CA THR A 73 4.91 11.37 32.31
C THR A 73 6.39 11.09 32.05
N SER A 74 6.80 9.82 31.91
CA SER A 74 8.21 9.43 31.69
C SER A 74 8.53 9.04 30.24
N VAL A 75 7.58 9.15 29.30
CA VAL A 75 7.92 9.06 27.87
C VAL A 75 8.60 10.38 27.49
N THR A 76 9.90 10.30 27.24
CA THR A 76 10.73 11.46 26.87
C THR A 76 11.57 11.08 25.66
N ALA A 77 12.09 12.06 24.94
CA ALA A 77 12.99 11.84 23.80
C ALA A 77 14.13 10.83 24.09
N LYS A 78 14.61 10.75 25.34
CA LYS A 78 15.67 9.81 25.76
C LYS A 78 15.20 8.35 25.85
N ASN A 79 13.90 8.11 26.09
CA ASN A 79 13.32 6.78 26.27
C ASN A 79 12.55 6.29 25.03
N ILE A 80 12.32 7.14 24.04
CA ILE A 80 11.59 6.77 22.81
C ILE A 80 12.36 5.76 21.98
N THR A 81 13.69 5.85 21.88
CA THR A 81 14.47 4.85 21.13
C THR A 81 14.34 3.44 21.72
N PRO A 82 14.56 3.21 23.03
CA PRO A 82 14.28 1.90 23.66
C PRO A 82 12.83 1.41 23.56
N ILE A 83 11.86 2.34 23.58
CA ILE A 83 10.43 2.01 23.39
C ILE A 83 10.20 1.54 21.94
N ASN A 84 10.73 2.26 20.96
CA ASN A 84 10.63 1.92 19.54
C ASN A 84 11.27 0.58 19.21
N ASP A 85 12.42 0.24 19.80
CA ASP A 85 13.06 -1.08 19.62
C ASP A 85 12.12 -2.24 19.96
N SER A 86 11.21 -2.03 20.93
CA SER A 86 10.24 -3.03 21.35
C SER A 86 8.89 -2.91 20.61
N LEU A 87 8.49 -1.70 20.18
CA LEU A 87 7.26 -1.49 19.40
C LEU A 87 7.38 -1.98 17.95
N ILE A 88 8.59 -2.04 17.39
CA ILE A 88 8.83 -2.52 16.03
C ILE A 88 8.26 -3.94 15.82
N SER A 89 8.41 -4.84 16.80
CA SER A 89 7.86 -6.21 16.69
C SER A 89 6.33 -6.28 16.78
N LEU A 90 5.69 -5.19 17.20
CA LEU A 90 4.23 -4.99 17.20
C LEU A 90 3.76 -4.13 16.02
N ASN A 91 4.61 -3.86 15.03
CA ASN A 91 4.35 -2.99 13.88
C ASN A 91 3.92 -1.56 14.29
N LEU A 92 4.52 -1.01 15.35
CA LEU A 92 4.29 0.35 15.81
C LEU A 92 5.60 1.10 15.99
N LYS A 93 5.55 2.42 15.85
CA LYS A 93 6.64 3.33 16.23
C LYS A 93 6.04 4.57 16.88
N VAL A 94 6.84 5.30 17.62
CA VAL A 94 6.51 6.60 18.19
C VAL A 94 7.47 7.62 17.61
N ASP A 95 6.91 8.70 17.08
CA ASP A 95 7.70 9.83 16.59
C ASP A 95 8.35 10.56 17.79
N PRO A 96 9.69 10.76 17.78
CA PRO A 96 10.40 11.27 18.93
C PRO A 96 10.17 12.76 19.22
N GLU A 97 9.66 13.52 18.25
CA GLU A 97 9.40 14.95 18.39
C GLU A 97 7.94 15.23 18.77
N THR A 98 7.02 14.48 18.18
CA THR A 98 5.58 14.69 18.31
C THR A 98 4.90 13.74 19.30
N TYR A 99 5.61 12.69 19.76
CA TYR A 99 5.09 11.64 20.65
C TYR A 99 3.85 10.92 20.10
N LYS A 100 3.65 10.99 18.78
CA LYS A 100 2.57 10.28 18.09
C LYS A 100 3.01 8.86 17.78
N ALA A 101 2.23 7.89 18.23
CA ALA A 101 2.34 6.51 17.80
C ALA A 101 1.77 6.39 16.37
N GLU A 102 2.41 5.56 15.56
CA GLU A 102 2.01 5.27 14.19
C GLU A 102 2.16 3.77 13.94
N ILE A 103 1.21 3.20 13.21
CA ILE A 103 1.42 1.88 12.60
C ILE A 103 2.61 2.01 11.68
N ILE A 104 3.61 1.17 11.92
CA ILE A 104 4.60 0.82 10.92
C ILE A 104 3.79 0.12 9.83
N ARG A 105 3.20 0.93 8.94
CA ARG A 105 3.00 0.52 7.56
C ARG A 105 4.39 0.13 7.19
N VAL A 106 4.65 -1.16 6.99
CA VAL A 106 5.94 -1.66 6.52
C VAL A 106 6.35 -0.61 5.49
N PRO A 107 7.33 0.27 5.81
CA PRO A 107 8.00 0.98 4.76
C PRO A 107 8.42 -0.14 3.83
N ILE A 108 8.63 0.09 2.55
CA ILE A 108 9.55 -0.79 1.86
C ILE A 108 10.83 -0.67 2.71
N HIS A 109 11.00 -1.54 3.72
CA HIS A 109 12.25 -1.72 4.42
C HIS A 109 13.13 -1.98 3.23
N ASP A 110 14.13 -1.13 3.06
CA ASP A 110 15.08 -1.27 1.96
C ASP A 110 15.32 -2.77 1.86
N VAL A 111 14.92 -3.39 0.74
CA VAL A 111 14.83 -4.86 0.69
C VAL A 111 16.17 -5.44 1.12
N GLU A 112 17.24 -4.69 0.85
CA GLU A 112 18.57 -4.74 1.46
C GLU A 112 18.60 -4.89 2.98
N MET A 113 17.98 -4.03 3.79
CA MET A 113 17.95 -4.14 5.25
C MET A 113 17.31 -5.43 5.76
N VAL A 114 16.17 -5.85 5.19
CA VAL A 114 15.53 -7.13 5.57
C VAL A 114 16.42 -8.30 5.18
N LEU A 115 16.98 -8.24 3.97
CA LEU A 115 17.84 -9.29 3.46
C LEU A 115 19.17 -9.37 4.21
N ASN A 116 19.77 -8.24 4.60
CA ASN A 116 20.99 -8.16 5.39
C ASN A 116 20.80 -8.72 6.80
N ASN A 117 19.63 -8.51 7.41
CA ASN A 117 19.31 -9.13 8.70
C ASN A 117 19.18 -10.66 8.59
N ILE A 118 18.58 -11.17 7.51
CA ILE A 118 18.47 -12.62 7.25
C ILE A 118 19.85 -13.23 6.91
N ALA A 119 20.70 -12.47 6.19
CA ALA A 119 22.06 -12.84 5.86
C ALA A 119 22.94 -13.00 7.10
N ALA A 120 22.81 -12.09 8.07
CA ALA A 120 23.57 -12.13 9.32
C ALA A 120 23.25 -13.39 10.17
N GLU A 121 22.08 -14.01 9.95
CA GLU A 121 21.64 -15.23 10.63
C GLU A 121 22.00 -16.53 9.87
N ASN A 122 22.57 -16.45 8.66
CA ASN A 122 22.87 -17.60 7.80
C ASN A 122 24.36 -17.74 7.43
N PRO A 123 24.90 -18.97 7.32
CA PRO A 123 26.30 -19.21 6.98
C PRO A 123 26.65 -18.95 5.50
N MET A 124 25.65 -18.81 4.63
CA MET A 124 25.83 -18.52 3.21
C MET A 124 25.89 -17.00 3.02
N ARG A 125 26.89 -16.47 2.30
CA ARG A 125 26.98 -15.02 2.05
C ARG A 125 25.82 -14.59 1.15
N PHE A 126 25.15 -13.52 1.54
CA PHE A 126 23.97 -13.03 0.83
C PHE A 126 24.25 -12.64 -0.62
N GLU A 127 25.44 -12.11 -0.87
CA GLU A 127 25.92 -11.75 -2.21
C GLU A 127 26.00 -12.97 -3.15
N ASP A 128 26.10 -14.19 -2.60
CA ASP A 128 26.11 -15.43 -3.37
C ASP A 128 24.69 -15.86 -3.82
N ILE A 129 23.65 -15.37 -3.13
CA ILE A 129 22.24 -15.74 -3.38
C ILE A 129 21.52 -14.65 -4.18
N LEU A 130 21.73 -13.37 -3.82
CA LEU A 130 21.12 -12.24 -4.49
C LEU A 130 22.17 -11.16 -4.79
N PRO A 131 22.76 -11.19 -6.01
CA PRO A 131 23.69 -10.16 -6.42
C PRO A 131 23.10 -8.76 -6.32
N SER A 132 23.91 -7.77 -5.92
CA SER A 132 23.51 -6.37 -5.79
C SER A 132 22.92 -5.79 -7.09
N GLU A 133 23.34 -6.30 -8.25
CA GLU A 133 22.78 -5.93 -9.55
C GLU A 133 21.28 -6.26 -9.66
N ILE A 134 20.82 -7.36 -9.05
CA ILE A 134 19.39 -7.72 -9.04
C ILE A 134 18.59 -6.73 -8.20
N ILE A 135 19.15 -6.29 -7.08
CA ILE A 135 18.53 -5.28 -6.22
C ILE A 135 18.44 -3.93 -6.94
N GLN A 136 19.51 -3.53 -7.63
CA GLN A 136 19.50 -2.30 -8.42
C GLN A 136 18.46 -2.36 -9.55
N LYS A 137 18.35 -3.51 -10.25
CA LYS A 137 17.31 -3.75 -11.25
C LYS A 137 15.91 -3.64 -10.62
N ALA A 138 15.69 -4.23 -9.44
CA ALA A 138 14.41 -4.15 -8.74
C ALA A 138 14.03 -2.71 -8.38
N LYS A 139 14.99 -1.88 -7.94
CA LYS A 139 14.77 -0.44 -7.67
C LYS A 139 14.31 0.31 -8.93
N THR A 140 14.95 0.09 -10.07
CA THR A 140 14.53 0.68 -11.35
C THR A 140 13.15 0.18 -11.78
N MET A 141 12.87 -1.12 -11.64
CA MET A 141 11.58 -1.70 -12.01
C MET A 141 10.44 -1.18 -11.12
N ALA A 142 10.70 -0.88 -9.84
CA ALA A 142 9.71 -0.26 -8.96
C ALA A 142 9.30 1.14 -9.45
N GLN A 143 10.26 1.93 -9.94
CA GLN A 143 9.98 3.24 -10.55
C GLN A 143 9.18 3.09 -11.85
N ALA A 144 9.55 2.12 -12.69
CA ALA A 144 8.81 1.83 -13.93
C ALA A 144 7.36 1.41 -13.64
N TYR A 145 7.15 0.54 -12.64
CA TYR A 145 5.83 0.13 -12.20
C TYR A 145 4.98 1.32 -11.77
N MET A 146 5.55 2.27 -11.00
CA MET A 146 4.85 3.48 -10.59
C MET A 146 4.34 4.29 -11.80
N ILE A 147 5.18 4.50 -12.82
CA ILE A 147 4.80 5.24 -14.02
C ILE A 147 3.67 4.51 -14.78
N ILE A 148 3.79 3.20 -14.96
CA ILE A 148 2.76 2.38 -15.62
C ILE A 148 1.44 2.39 -14.86
N TYR A 149 1.49 2.21 -13.54
CA TYR A 149 0.32 2.23 -12.68
C TYR A 149 -0.42 3.58 -12.76
N CYS A 150 0.34 4.67 -12.68
CA CYS A 150 -0.22 6.01 -12.83
C CYS A 150 -0.81 6.22 -14.23
N SER A 151 -0.10 5.79 -15.29
CA SER A 151 -0.58 5.92 -16.68
C SER A 151 -1.93 5.23 -16.89
N GLU A 152 -2.05 3.98 -16.48
CA GLU A 152 -3.26 3.17 -16.66
C GLU A 152 -4.44 3.77 -15.88
N ASN A 153 -4.23 4.17 -14.62
CA ASN A 153 -5.29 4.74 -13.80
C ASN A 153 -5.66 6.17 -14.20
N THR A 154 -4.71 6.99 -14.67
CA THR A 154 -5.02 8.29 -15.27
C THR A 154 -5.96 8.12 -16.46
N LEU A 155 -5.72 7.14 -17.34
CA LEU A 155 -6.60 6.87 -18.48
C LEU A 155 -7.99 6.41 -18.02
N ARG A 156 -8.09 5.52 -17.02
CA ARG A 156 -9.39 5.10 -16.46
C ARG A 156 -10.18 6.27 -15.92
N LEU A 157 -9.56 7.09 -15.07
CA LEU A 157 -10.21 8.25 -14.46
C LEU A 157 -10.61 9.31 -15.49
N PHE A 158 -9.79 9.51 -16.52
CA PHE A 158 -10.11 10.41 -17.62
C PHE A 158 -11.33 9.92 -18.43
N ILE A 159 -11.34 8.65 -18.84
CA ILE A 159 -12.48 8.05 -19.57
C ILE A 159 -13.75 8.14 -18.72
N ASP A 160 -13.64 7.83 -17.43
CA ASP A 160 -14.75 7.91 -16.47
C ASP A 160 -15.33 9.33 -16.41
N LYS A 161 -14.47 10.33 -16.16
CA LYS A 161 -14.87 11.74 -16.08
C LYS A 161 -15.64 12.21 -17.32
N ILE A 162 -15.06 12.01 -18.50
CA ILE A 162 -15.66 12.49 -19.76
C ILE A 162 -16.98 11.75 -20.06
N SER A 163 -17.03 10.45 -19.74
CA SER A 163 -18.23 9.65 -19.97
C SER A 163 -19.38 10.07 -19.04
N ILE A 164 -19.08 10.40 -17.78
CA ILE A 164 -20.07 10.96 -16.83
C ILE A 164 -20.57 12.32 -17.31
N GLU A 165 -19.67 13.21 -17.72
CA GLU A 165 -20.06 14.53 -18.24
C GLU A 165 -20.98 14.44 -19.47
N LYS A 166 -20.80 13.41 -20.29
CA LYS A 166 -21.56 13.22 -21.53
C LYS A 166 -22.87 12.45 -21.37
N PHE A 167 -22.87 11.40 -20.54
CA PHE A 167 -23.96 10.41 -20.48
C PHE A 167 -24.52 10.19 -19.06
N GLY A 168 -23.95 10.84 -18.04
CA GLY A 168 -24.31 10.67 -16.63
C GLY A 168 -23.67 9.45 -15.97
N ASP A 169 -24.04 9.18 -14.71
CA ASP A 169 -23.38 8.16 -13.88
C ASP A 169 -23.49 6.73 -14.43
N ASN A 170 -24.53 6.43 -15.22
CA ASN A 170 -24.77 5.13 -15.83
C ASN A 170 -24.25 5.04 -17.28
N TYR A 171 -23.17 5.76 -17.59
CA TYR A 171 -22.64 5.90 -18.96
C TYR A 171 -22.21 4.59 -19.62
N TRP A 172 -21.91 3.53 -18.85
CA TRP A 172 -21.29 2.31 -19.40
C TRP A 172 -22.09 1.70 -20.56
N ASN A 173 -23.42 1.72 -20.47
CA ASN A 173 -24.30 1.21 -21.51
C ASN A 173 -24.44 2.16 -22.71
N SER A 174 -24.06 3.43 -22.55
CA SER A 174 -24.05 4.45 -23.60
C SER A 174 -22.74 4.46 -24.39
N LEU A 175 -21.65 3.92 -23.83
CA LEU A 175 -20.39 3.75 -24.56
C LEU A 175 -20.48 2.61 -25.57
N ASN A 176 -19.89 2.85 -26.75
CA ASN A 176 -19.63 1.81 -27.72
C ASN A 176 -18.44 0.96 -27.26
N ILE A 177 -18.73 -0.13 -26.56
CA ILE A 177 -17.74 -1.08 -26.05
C ILE A 177 -17.83 -2.39 -26.87
N PRO A 178 -16.73 -2.87 -27.48
CA PRO A 178 -16.69 -4.15 -28.17
C PRO A 178 -17.19 -5.30 -27.28
N ARG A 179 -17.92 -6.25 -27.88
CA ARG A 179 -18.53 -7.38 -27.14
C ARG A 179 -17.51 -8.16 -26.32
N GLU A 180 -16.34 -8.43 -26.89
CA GLU A 180 -15.25 -9.13 -26.20
C GLU A 180 -14.78 -8.42 -24.92
N LEU A 181 -14.79 -7.08 -24.89
CA LEU A 181 -14.43 -6.31 -23.70
C LEU A 181 -15.54 -6.38 -22.66
N LYS A 182 -16.82 -6.33 -23.07
CA LYS A 182 -17.96 -6.54 -22.16
C LYS A 182 -17.91 -7.93 -21.53
N ASP A 183 -17.66 -8.96 -22.32
CA ASP A 183 -17.55 -10.34 -21.86
C ASP A 183 -16.37 -10.49 -20.88
N LYS A 184 -15.23 -9.88 -21.19
CA LYS A 184 -14.04 -9.84 -20.30
C LYS A 184 -14.34 -9.20 -18.94
N VAL A 185 -15.04 -8.06 -18.92
CA VAL A 185 -15.47 -7.41 -17.68
C VAL A 185 -16.42 -8.32 -16.88
N GLY A 186 -17.41 -8.92 -17.55
CA GLY A 186 -18.36 -9.84 -16.92
C GLY A 186 -17.71 -11.08 -16.30
N ILE A 187 -16.75 -11.69 -17.01
CA ILE A 187 -15.97 -12.82 -16.51
C ILE A 187 -15.18 -12.42 -15.25
N ARG A 188 -14.44 -11.32 -15.31
CA ARG A 188 -13.61 -10.87 -14.17
C ARG A 188 -14.45 -10.51 -12.94
N LYS A 189 -15.59 -9.82 -13.11
CA LYS A 189 -16.55 -9.56 -12.01
C LYS A 189 -17.06 -10.87 -11.38
N LYS A 190 -17.38 -11.88 -12.20
CA LYS A 190 -17.84 -13.19 -11.73
C LYS A 190 -16.73 -14.00 -11.03
N GLU A 191 -15.47 -13.81 -11.41
CA GLU A 191 -14.34 -14.45 -10.74
C GLU A 191 -14.06 -13.82 -9.38
N GLU A 192 -14.23 -12.50 -9.23
CA GLU A 192 -14.06 -11.80 -7.95
C GLU A 192 -15.13 -12.19 -6.93
N THR A 193 -16.39 -12.39 -7.35
CA THR A 193 -17.44 -12.87 -6.43
C THR A 193 -17.18 -14.28 -5.89
N LYS A 194 -16.34 -15.07 -6.57
CA LYS A 194 -15.90 -16.39 -6.08
C LYS A 194 -14.70 -16.31 -5.14
N ASN A 195 -13.87 -15.27 -5.26
CA ASN A 195 -12.58 -15.15 -4.58
C ASN A 195 -12.58 -13.99 -3.58
N LEU A 196 -13.50 -14.05 -2.59
CA LEU A 196 -13.73 -12.97 -1.61
C LEU A 196 -12.53 -12.67 -0.68
N PHE A 197 -11.48 -13.48 -0.72
CA PHE A 197 -10.25 -13.29 0.04
C PHE A 197 -9.20 -12.41 -0.69
N HIS A 198 -9.49 -11.99 -1.92
CA HIS A 198 -8.66 -11.07 -2.69
C HIS A 198 -9.27 -9.66 -2.76
N ALA A 199 -8.42 -8.66 -2.96
CA ALA A 199 -8.87 -7.29 -3.19
C ALA A 199 -9.65 -7.19 -4.51
N LEU A 200 -10.72 -6.40 -4.49
CA LEU A 200 -11.49 -6.08 -5.70
C LEU A 200 -10.70 -5.13 -6.59
N ARG A 201 -10.83 -5.25 -7.91
CA ARG A 201 -10.14 -4.37 -8.87
C ARG A 201 -10.65 -2.94 -8.86
N GLY A 202 -11.92 -2.75 -8.52
CA GLY A 202 -12.57 -1.45 -8.43
C GLY A 202 -14.09 -1.55 -8.57
N GLU A 203 -14.76 -0.43 -8.31
CA GLU A 203 -16.22 -0.36 -8.34
C GLU A 203 -16.79 -0.26 -9.76
N LYS A 204 -16.05 0.37 -10.68
CA LYS A 204 -16.49 0.65 -12.05
C LYS A 204 -15.92 -0.32 -13.08
N GLU A 205 -16.63 -0.51 -14.19
CA GLU A 205 -16.27 -1.43 -15.28
C GLU A 205 -14.88 -1.15 -15.88
N LEU A 206 -14.47 0.12 -15.96
CA LEU A 206 -13.15 0.52 -16.50
C LEU A 206 -11.97 -0.10 -15.72
N PHE A 207 -12.15 -0.44 -14.44
CA PHE A 207 -11.10 -1.08 -13.63
C PHE A 207 -10.89 -2.55 -13.96
N TYR A 208 -11.81 -3.14 -14.73
CA TYR A 208 -11.71 -4.50 -15.23
C TYR A 208 -11.13 -4.58 -16.64
N LEU A 209 -10.75 -3.44 -17.23
CA LEU A 209 -10.08 -3.36 -18.53
C LEU A 209 -8.57 -3.24 -18.36
N ASP A 210 -7.82 -3.82 -19.28
CA ASP A 210 -6.35 -3.68 -19.33
C ASP A 210 -5.95 -2.43 -20.15
N MET A 211 -4.69 -2.00 -20.08
CA MET A 211 -4.25 -0.74 -20.70
C MET A 211 -4.59 -0.61 -22.19
N ASP A 212 -4.39 -1.66 -23.02
CA ASP A 212 -4.76 -1.58 -24.44
C ASP A 212 -6.27 -1.50 -24.66
N ASP A 213 -7.06 -2.18 -23.82
CA ASP A 213 -8.52 -2.12 -23.88
C ASP A 213 -9.01 -0.67 -23.71
N LEU A 214 -8.37 0.11 -22.84
CA LEU A 214 -8.70 1.53 -22.65
C LEU A 214 -8.49 2.34 -23.93
N GLY A 215 -7.43 2.02 -24.69
CA GLY A 215 -7.21 2.65 -25.99
C GLY A 215 -8.30 2.29 -26.99
N ARG A 216 -8.78 1.04 -26.98
CA ARG A 216 -9.93 0.62 -27.81
C ARG A 216 -11.23 1.30 -27.42
N VAL A 217 -11.46 1.54 -26.12
CA VAL A 217 -12.61 2.34 -25.65
C VAL A 217 -12.55 3.76 -26.19
N ILE A 218 -11.38 4.40 -26.13
CA ILE A 218 -11.17 5.76 -26.68
C ILE A 218 -11.43 5.77 -28.20
N GLU A 219 -10.90 4.79 -28.92
CA GLU A 219 -11.05 4.66 -30.37
C GLU A 219 -12.51 4.50 -30.80
N GLN A 220 -13.27 3.60 -30.15
CA GLN A 220 -14.66 3.34 -30.50
C GLN A 220 -15.62 4.48 -30.12
N ASN A 221 -15.17 5.41 -29.28
CA ASN A 221 -15.93 6.56 -28.80
C ASN A 221 -15.21 7.87 -29.13
N TRP A 222 -14.46 7.91 -30.24
CA TRP A 222 -13.58 9.03 -30.57
C TRP A 222 -14.29 10.39 -30.59
N ASP A 223 -15.57 10.44 -30.94
CA ASP A 223 -16.34 11.68 -31.00
C ASP A 223 -16.40 12.46 -29.69
N ILE A 224 -16.36 11.79 -28.54
CA ILE A 224 -16.34 12.45 -27.23
C ILE A 224 -14.92 12.73 -26.74
N PHE A 225 -13.89 12.12 -27.35
CA PHE A 225 -12.49 12.26 -26.94
C PHE A 225 -11.65 13.17 -27.85
N LYS A 226 -12.11 13.45 -29.08
CA LYS A 226 -11.36 14.17 -30.11
C LYS A 226 -10.95 15.60 -29.76
N THR A 227 -11.61 16.22 -28.78
CA THR A 227 -11.27 17.57 -28.30
C THR A 227 -10.07 17.58 -27.36
N TYR A 228 -9.72 16.44 -26.77
CA TYR A 228 -8.65 16.33 -25.78
C TYR A 228 -7.33 15.85 -26.35
N PHE A 229 -7.33 15.28 -27.56
CA PHE A 229 -6.12 14.76 -28.18
C PHE A 229 -5.97 15.32 -29.60
N PRO A 230 -4.74 15.51 -30.10
CA PRO A 230 -4.53 16.10 -31.43
C PRO A 230 -5.13 15.26 -32.56
N ASN A 231 -5.09 13.93 -32.43
CA ASN A 231 -5.72 12.97 -33.33
C ASN A 231 -5.76 11.59 -32.66
N LEU A 232 -6.52 10.65 -33.25
CA LEU A 232 -6.66 9.30 -32.73
C LEU A 232 -5.33 8.52 -32.71
N SER A 233 -4.48 8.70 -33.73
CA SER A 233 -3.18 8.02 -33.81
C SER A 233 -2.26 8.40 -32.66
N PHE A 234 -2.29 9.67 -32.23
CA PHE A 234 -1.48 10.17 -31.12
C PHE A 234 -1.68 9.35 -29.85
N ILE A 235 -2.94 9.11 -29.47
CA ILE A 235 -3.27 8.42 -28.22
C ILE A 235 -3.17 6.90 -28.37
N ARG A 236 -3.63 6.33 -29.50
CA ARG A 236 -3.55 4.89 -29.73
C ARG A 236 -2.11 4.40 -29.76
N GLN A 237 -1.23 5.07 -30.50
CA GLN A 237 0.18 4.67 -30.57
C GLN A 237 0.82 4.69 -29.17
N ARG A 238 0.59 5.75 -28.38
CA ARG A 238 1.13 5.85 -27.01
C ARG A 238 0.63 4.73 -26.10
N ILE A 239 -0.67 4.42 -26.14
CA ILE A 239 -1.25 3.33 -25.34
C ILE A 239 -0.68 1.97 -25.78
N THR A 240 -0.55 1.73 -27.08
CA THR A 240 0.03 0.48 -27.62
C THR A 240 1.47 0.31 -27.14
N GLU A 241 2.31 1.33 -27.27
CA GLU A 241 3.70 1.27 -26.84
C GLU A 241 3.86 1.16 -25.31
N LEU A 242 3.04 1.89 -24.54
CA LEU A 242 2.96 1.71 -23.08
C LEU A 242 2.60 0.27 -22.72
N THR A 243 1.68 -0.36 -23.47
CA THR A 243 1.22 -1.73 -23.20
C THR A 243 2.34 -2.74 -23.37
N ILE A 244 3.18 -2.58 -24.40
CA ILE A 244 4.35 -3.44 -24.63
C ILE A 244 5.27 -3.43 -23.39
N THR A 245 5.61 -2.23 -22.90
CA THR A 245 6.50 -2.10 -21.73
C THR A 245 5.82 -2.57 -20.45
N ARG A 246 4.54 -2.27 -20.27
CA ARG A 246 3.74 -2.73 -19.11
C ARG A 246 3.73 -4.26 -19.01
N ASN A 247 3.67 -4.97 -20.12
CA ASN A 247 3.69 -6.44 -20.11
C ASN A 247 5.04 -6.97 -19.59
N LEU A 248 6.17 -6.37 -19.97
CA LEU A 248 7.48 -6.71 -19.42
C LEU A 248 7.52 -6.48 -17.90
N VAL A 249 7.04 -5.31 -17.44
CA VAL A 249 6.98 -4.97 -16.01
C VAL A 249 6.12 -5.97 -15.24
N ALA A 250 4.95 -6.35 -15.77
CA ALA A 250 4.03 -7.31 -15.14
C ALA A 250 4.62 -8.74 -15.05
N HIS A 251 5.55 -9.09 -15.94
CA HIS A 251 6.26 -10.36 -15.92
C HIS A 251 7.62 -10.29 -15.21
N ASN A 252 7.84 -9.27 -14.35
CA ASN A 252 9.08 -9.05 -13.61
C ASN A 252 10.33 -9.05 -14.50
N SER A 253 10.18 -8.65 -15.76
CA SER A 253 11.27 -8.58 -16.73
C SER A 253 11.96 -7.22 -16.65
N LYS A 254 13.28 -7.20 -16.81
CA LYS A 254 14.05 -5.95 -16.89
C LYS A 254 13.67 -5.20 -18.18
N ILE A 255 13.38 -3.92 -18.06
CA ILE A 255 13.24 -3.01 -19.20
C ILE A 255 14.56 -2.32 -19.51
N SER A 256 14.75 -1.87 -20.76
CA SER A 256 15.90 -1.03 -21.12
C SER A 256 15.76 0.40 -20.59
N ASP A 257 16.85 1.16 -20.55
CA ASP A 257 16.81 2.56 -20.16
C ASP A 257 15.99 3.38 -21.19
N GLU A 258 16.04 3.00 -22.47
CA GLU A 258 15.22 3.55 -23.54
C GLU A 258 13.73 3.30 -23.30
N ASP A 259 13.35 2.10 -22.87
CA ASP A 259 11.95 1.79 -22.52
C ASP A 259 11.48 2.64 -21.34
N TYR A 260 12.32 2.79 -20.31
CA TYR A 260 12.02 3.63 -19.15
C TYR A 260 11.78 5.10 -19.56
N LEU A 261 12.66 5.66 -20.39
CA LEU A 261 12.51 7.02 -20.90
C LEU A 261 11.26 7.16 -21.78
N ARG A 262 10.94 6.13 -22.58
CA ARG A 262 9.77 6.10 -23.45
C ARG A 262 8.46 6.13 -22.66
N ILE A 263 8.31 5.28 -21.63
CA ILE A 263 7.09 5.28 -20.81
C ILE A 263 6.91 6.60 -20.06
N LEU A 264 8.01 7.20 -19.57
CA LEU A 264 7.98 8.50 -18.91
C LEU A 264 7.54 9.61 -19.87
N LEU A 265 8.09 9.62 -21.10
CA LEU A 265 7.73 10.58 -22.12
C LEU A 265 6.26 10.46 -22.53
N TYR A 266 5.77 9.25 -22.80
CA TYR A 266 4.38 9.04 -23.19
C TYR A 266 3.41 9.41 -22.08
N TYR A 267 3.73 9.11 -20.83
CA TYR A 267 2.91 9.54 -19.71
C TYR A 267 2.86 11.08 -19.62
N LYS A 268 4.00 11.77 -19.75
CA LYS A 268 4.06 13.23 -19.78
C LYS A 268 3.23 13.83 -20.93
N ASP A 269 3.32 13.25 -22.12
CA ASP A 269 2.56 13.70 -23.29
C ASP A 269 1.05 13.57 -23.07
N ILE A 270 0.59 12.44 -22.52
CA ILE A 270 -0.82 12.21 -22.18
C ILE A 270 -1.27 13.22 -21.11
N LEU A 271 -0.47 13.43 -20.06
CA LEU A 271 -0.79 14.41 -19.01
C LEU A 271 -0.86 15.84 -19.53
N ARG A 272 -0.03 16.24 -20.50
CA ARG A 272 -0.10 17.58 -21.08
C ARG A 272 -1.40 17.82 -21.85
N GLN A 273 -1.96 16.78 -22.45
CA GLN A 273 -3.23 16.84 -23.18
C GLN A 273 -4.43 16.83 -22.23
N ILE A 274 -4.38 15.99 -21.18
CA ILE A 274 -5.50 15.83 -20.23
C ILE A 274 -5.45 16.89 -19.12
N GLY A 275 -4.26 17.35 -18.72
CA GLY A 275 -4.05 18.28 -17.60
C GLY A 275 -4.33 19.74 -17.93
N SER A 276 -4.68 20.07 -19.17
CA SER A 276 -5.23 21.38 -19.54
C SER A 276 -6.75 21.48 -19.30
N LEU A 277 -7.34 20.48 -18.64
CA LEU A 277 -8.75 20.41 -18.22
C LEU A 277 -9.06 21.23 -16.96
#